data_AF-A0ABD0QSI0-F1
#
_entry.id   AF-A0ABD0QSI0-F1
#
_cell.length_a   1.000
_cell.length_b   1.000
_cell.length_c   1.000
_cell.angle_alpha   90.00
_cell.angle_beta   90.00
_cell.angle_gamma   90.00
#
_symmetry.space_group_name_H-M   'P 1'
#
loop_
_entity.id
_entity.type
_entity.pdbx_description
1 polymer ?
#
loop_
_entity_poly.entity_id
_entity_poly.type
_entity_poly.pdbx_seq_one_letter_code
_entity_poly.pdbx_strand_id
1 'polypeptide(L)'
;MTTAGGGWTLVASVHENNIQQGDNPNRPDGDGTWTNTVTFGAAEAATSDDYKNPGYYDIVAQDVSVWHVPNNSEMEHWTTASFLRYHTKNHFLTLHGGNLFNLFK
;
A
#
# COMPACT_ATOMS: atom_id res chain seq x y z
N MET A 1 -13.50 -5.70 2.86
CA MET A 1 -14.84 -5.94 3.45
C MET A 1 -15.74 -4.70 3.27
N THR A 2 -16.23 -4.43 2.04
CA THR A 2 -17.25 -3.40 1.61
C THR A 2 -17.21 -3.24 0.08
N THR A 3 -16.13 -2.69 -0.48
CA THR A 3 -15.95 -2.48 -1.94
C THR A 3 -16.10 -3.78 -2.75
N ALA A 4 -16.93 -3.76 -3.81
CA ALA A 4 -17.11 -4.87 -4.76
C ALA A 4 -17.38 -6.25 -4.12
N GLY A 5 -18.14 -6.30 -3.02
CA GLY A 5 -18.43 -7.54 -2.29
C GLY A 5 -17.43 -7.87 -1.17
N GLY A 6 -16.39 -7.06 -0.98
CA GLY A 6 -15.44 -7.19 0.12
C GLY A 6 -14.17 -7.96 -0.24
N GLY A 7 -13.52 -8.55 0.77
CA GLY A 7 -12.26 -9.29 0.57
C GLY A 7 -10.97 -8.46 0.38
N TRP A 8 -11.05 -7.12 0.38
CA TRP A 8 -9.84 -6.28 0.31
C TRP A 8 -9.08 -6.25 1.64
N THR A 9 -7.78 -6.59 1.59
CA THR A 9 -6.84 -6.53 2.72
C THR A 9 -5.92 -5.33 2.56
N LEU A 10 -5.84 -4.47 3.58
CA LEU A 10 -4.80 -3.42 3.63
C LEU A 10 -3.45 -4.09 3.85
N VAL A 11 -2.50 -3.88 2.94
CA VAL A 11 -1.16 -4.46 3.02
C VAL A 11 -0.05 -3.42 3.15
N ALA A 12 -0.30 -2.19 2.69
CA ALA A 12 0.62 -1.07 2.81
C ALA A 12 -0.09 0.29 2.70
N SER A 13 0.56 1.35 3.18
CA SER A 13 0.29 2.76 2.84
C SER A 13 1.60 3.44 2.45
N VAL A 14 1.49 4.49 1.64
CA VAL A 14 2.60 5.40 1.33
C VAL A 14 2.19 6.76 1.88
N HIS A 15 2.96 7.30 2.81
CA HIS A 15 2.68 8.52 3.53
C HIS A 15 3.87 9.47 3.42
N GLU A 16 3.62 10.70 2.96
CA GLU A 16 4.63 11.74 2.90
C GLU A 16 4.64 12.55 4.20
N ASN A 17 5.76 12.49 4.92
CA ASN A 17 5.95 13.21 6.17
C ASN A 17 6.68 14.56 5.99
N ASN A 18 7.46 14.71 4.92
CA ASN A 18 8.20 15.91 4.56
C ASN A 18 8.68 15.87 3.08
N ILE A 19 8.04 16.67 2.21
CA ILE A 19 8.23 16.73 0.73
C ILE A 19 9.67 17.01 0.25
N GLN A 20 10.64 17.18 1.14
CA GLN A 20 12.03 17.52 0.81
C GLN A 20 13.04 16.43 1.21
N GLN A 21 12.79 15.16 0.88
CA GLN A 21 13.77 14.11 1.13
C GLN A 21 14.75 13.89 -0.02
N GLY A 22 15.98 13.56 0.35
CA GLY A 22 17.19 13.74 -0.45
C GLY A 22 17.30 12.88 -1.70
N ASP A 23 18.22 13.30 -2.57
CA ASP A 23 18.57 12.64 -3.82
C ASP A 23 20.02 12.16 -3.71
N ASN A 24 20.24 10.84 -3.70
CA ASN A 24 21.58 10.26 -3.62
C ASN A 24 21.81 9.31 -4.80
N PRO A 25 22.61 9.73 -5.82
CA PRO A 25 22.87 8.92 -6.99
C PRO A 25 23.65 7.63 -6.68
N ASN A 26 24.30 7.54 -5.51
CA ASN A 26 25.00 6.33 -5.06
C ASN A 26 24.06 5.31 -4.38
N ARG A 27 22.77 5.63 -4.22
CA ARG A 27 21.73 4.73 -3.70
C ARG A 27 20.58 4.64 -4.71
N PRO A 28 20.81 4.10 -5.91
CA PRO A 28 19.81 4.10 -7.00
C PRO A 28 18.52 3.34 -6.64
N ASP A 29 18.62 2.33 -5.77
CA ASP A 29 17.47 1.53 -5.32
C ASP A 29 16.81 2.09 -4.05
N GLY A 30 17.33 3.20 -3.52
CA GLY A 30 16.87 3.82 -2.27
C GLY A 30 16.95 2.85 -1.08
N ASP A 31 15.82 2.67 -0.40
CA ASP A 31 15.67 1.70 0.69
C ASP A 31 15.17 0.33 0.20
N GLY A 32 14.78 0.19 -1.08
CA GLY A 32 14.35 -1.08 -1.66
C GLY A 32 13.11 -1.72 -1.01
N THR A 33 12.29 -0.94 -0.31
CA THR A 33 11.18 -1.46 0.51
C THR A 33 10.06 -2.11 -0.30
N TRP A 34 9.98 -1.85 -1.61
CA TRP A 34 9.03 -2.53 -2.52
C TRP A 34 9.38 -4.00 -2.77
N THR A 35 10.66 -4.37 -2.71
CA THR A 35 11.15 -5.70 -3.15
C THR A 35 11.81 -6.51 -2.03
N ASN A 36 11.72 -6.03 -0.79
CA ASN A 36 12.19 -6.74 0.40
C ASN A 36 11.01 -7.16 1.32
N THR A 37 11.31 -7.92 2.38
CA THR A 37 10.33 -8.43 3.35
C THR A 37 10.25 -7.61 4.64
N VAL A 38 10.90 -6.44 4.69
CA VAL A 38 10.82 -5.53 5.83
C VAL A 38 9.38 -5.02 5.98
N THR A 39 8.92 -4.90 7.22
CA THR A 39 7.59 -4.41 7.61
C THR A 39 7.72 -3.29 8.63
N PHE A 40 6.76 -2.37 8.66
CA PHE A 40 6.77 -1.20 9.52
C PHE A 40 5.36 -0.63 9.70
N GLY A 41 5.20 0.22 10.72
CA GLY A 41 3.95 0.89 11.04
C GLY A 41 2.88 -0.04 11.65
N ALA A 42 1.72 0.55 11.91
CA ALA A 42 0.50 -0.12 12.35
C ALA A 42 -0.65 0.32 11.45
N ALA A 43 -1.68 -0.52 11.29
CA ALA A 43 -2.79 -0.21 10.40
C ALA A 43 -3.49 1.08 10.84
N GLU A 44 -3.73 1.26 12.14
CA GLU A 44 -4.34 2.45 12.73
C GLU A 44 -3.55 3.75 12.49
N ALA A 45 -2.25 3.63 12.20
CA ALA A 45 -1.36 4.77 11.93
C ALA A 45 -1.07 4.96 10.43
N ALA A 46 -1.70 4.21 9.53
CA ALA A 46 -1.35 4.19 8.10
C ALA A 46 -1.58 5.51 7.35
N THR A 47 -2.30 6.46 7.95
CA THR A 47 -2.47 7.83 7.44
C THR A 47 -1.58 8.86 8.16
N SER A 48 -0.75 8.43 9.11
CA SER A 48 0.14 9.29 9.90
C SER A 48 1.62 8.94 9.69
N ASP A 49 1.90 7.73 9.20
CA ASP A 49 3.22 7.28 8.77
C ASP A 49 3.07 6.15 7.74
N ASP A 50 4.18 5.73 7.13
CA ASP A 50 4.21 4.58 6.22
C ASP A 50 3.78 3.30 6.94
N TYR A 51 3.03 2.45 6.23
CA TYR A 51 2.60 1.14 6.71
C TYR A 51 2.97 0.06 5.71
N LYS A 52 3.45 -1.08 6.19
CA LYS A 52 3.64 -2.30 5.39
C LYS A 52 3.60 -3.52 6.29
N ASN A 53 2.73 -4.49 6.00
CA ASN A 53 2.60 -5.74 6.75
C ASN A 53 3.01 -6.97 5.91
N PRO A 54 3.16 -8.17 6.53
CA PRO A 54 3.56 -9.37 5.80
C PRO A 54 2.67 -9.76 4.63
N GLY A 55 1.38 -9.39 4.67
CA GLY A 55 0.45 -9.63 3.57
C GLY A 55 0.87 -8.99 2.25
N TYR A 56 1.71 -7.95 2.29
CA TYR A 56 2.27 -7.31 1.09
C TYR A 56 3.05 -8.29 0.19
N TYR A 57 3.80 -9.21 0.80
CA TYR A 57 4.64 -10.18 0.09
C TYR A 57 4.12 -11.62 0.16
N ASP A 58 3.22 -11.92 1.11
CA ASP A 58 2.71 -13.28 1.34
C ASP A 58 1.37 -13.57 0.63
N ILE A 59 0.46 -12.60 0.57
CA ILE A 59 -0.88 -12.83 0.00
C ILE A 59 -0.78 -13.08 -1.50
N VAL A 60 -1.47 -14.12 -1.97
CA VAL A 60 -1.74 -14.35 -3.40
C VAL A 60 -3.08 -13.70 -3.74
N ALA A 61 -3.04 -12.55 -4.39
CA ALA A 61 -4.18 -11.75 -4.81
C ALA A 61 -4.34 -11.72 -6.33
N GLN A 62 -5.43 -11.11 -6.78
CA GLN A 62 -5.76 -10.92 -8.20
C GLN A 62 -5.74 -9.44 -8.61
N ASP A 63 -6.19 -8.56 -7.71
CA ASP A 63 -6.42 -7.14 -8.00
C ASP A 63 -5.88 -6.24 -6.89
N VAL A 64 -5.73 -4.95 -7.20
CA VAL A 64 -5.32 -3.90 -6.25
C VAL A 64 -6.44 -2.88 -6.08
N SER A 65 -6.64 -2.41 -4.85
CA SER A 65 -7.48 -1.26 -4.50
C SER A 65 -6.62 -0.18 -3.87
N VAL A 66 -6.83 1.08 -4.27
CA VAL A 66 -6.10 2.24 -3.74
C VAL A 66 -7.10 3.28 -3.24
N TRP A 67 -6.88 3.72 -2.01
CA TRP A 67 -7.66 4.79 -1.37
C TRP A 67 -6.72 5.94 -1.05
N HIS A 68 -7.12 7.15 -1.42
CA HIS A 68 -6.42 8.36 -1.02
C HIS A 68 -7.15 8.97 0.16
N VAL A 69 -6.56 8.83 1.35
CA VAL A 69 -7.13 9.25 2.63
C VAL A 69 -6.32 10.45 3.14
N PRO A 70 -6.97 11.53 3.62
CA PRO A 70 -6.25 12.65 4.22
C PRO A 70 -5.37 12.22 5.40
N ASN A 71 -4.19 12.83 5.53
CA ASN A 71 -3.27 12.54 6.63
C ASN A 71 -3.95 12.70 7.99
N ASN A 72 -3.56 11.86 8.95
CA ASN A 72 -4.08 11.80 10.33
C ASN A 72 -5.59 11.52 10.45
N SER A 73 -6.23 10.99 9.41
CA SER A 73 -7.61 10.51 9.52
C SER A 73 -7.68 9.26 10.38
N GLU A 74 -8.57 9.22 11.36
CA GLU A 74 -8.82 8.02 12.16
C GLU A 74 -9.40 6.88 11.29
N MET A 75 -9.05 5.62 11.61
CA MET A 75 -9.39 4.45 10.78
C MET A 75 -10.88 4.32 10.47
N GLU A 76 -11.74 4.63 11.44
CA GLU A 76 -13.20 4.61 11.29
C GLU A 76 -13.73 5.62 10.26
N HIS A 77 -12.96 6.69 9.99
CA HIS A 77 -13.32 7.75 9.05
C HIS A 77 -12.71 7.57 7.66
N TRP A 78 -11.81 6.63 7.43
CA TRP A 78 -11.11 6.49 6.14
C TRP A 78 -12.07 6.35 4.95
N THR A 79 -13.14 5.57 5.11
CA THR A 79 -14.11 5.33 4.04
C THR A 79 -14.82 6.60 3.60
N THR A 80 -15.16 7.49 4.54
CA THR A 80 -15.91 8.72 4.30
C THR A 80 -15.00 9.91 3.99
N ALA A 81 -13.80 9.94 4.55
CA ALA A 81 -12.81 11.00 4.35
C ALA A 81 -12.02 10.85 3.03
N SER A 82 -11.98 9.64 2.44
CA SER A 82 -11.25 9.40 1.20
C SER A 82 -11.73 10.31 0.05
N PHE A 83 -10.80 11.02 -0.60
CA PHE A 83 -11.14 11.83 -1.77
C PHE A 83 -11.09 11.04 -3.09
N LEU A 84 -10.36 9.91 -3.13
CA LEU A 84 -10.38 8.96 -4.25
C LEU A 84 -10.36 7.52 -3.72
N ARG A 85 -11.18 6.65 -4.33
CA ARG A 85 -11.17 5.21 -4.09
C ARG A 85 -11.42 4.49 -5.41
N TYR A 86 -10.50 3.61 -5.81
CA TYR A 86 -10.59 2.87 -7.05
C TYR A 86 -9.89 1.51 -6.93
N HIS A 87 -10.25 0.58 -7.82
CA HIS A 87 -9.67 -0.76 -7.84
C HIS A 87 -9.59 -1.33 -9.25
N THR A 88 -8.68 -2.28 -9.47
CA THR A 88 -8.62 -3.07 -10.70
C THR A 88 -9.71 -4.16 -10.70
N LYS A 89 -10.00 -4.72 -11.87
CA LYS A 89 -11.00 -5.80 -12.06
C LYS A 89 -10.62 -6.81 -13.14
N ASN A 90 -9.37 -6.81 -13.55
CA ASN A 90 -8.85 -7.63 -14.65
C ASN A 90 -7.89 -8.72 -14.15
N HIS A 91 -7.75 -8.88 -12.84
CA HIS A 91 -6.96 -9.93 -12.21
C HIS A 91 -5.48 -9.90 -12.59
N PHE A 92 -4.93 -8.72 -12.90
CA PHE A 92 -3.59 -8.60 -13.47
C PHE A 92 -2.48 -9.19 -12.57
N LEU A 93 -2.65 -9.19 -11.25
CA LEU A 93 -1.64 -9.74 -10.33
C LEU A 93 -1.39 -11.24 -10.56
N THR A 94 -2.35 -11.97 -11.13
CA THR A 94 -2.17 -13.39 -11.49
C THR A 94 -1.03 -13.61 -12.50
N LEU A 95 -0.74 -12.60 -13.33
CA LEU A 95 0.36 -12.61 -14.30
C LEU A 95 1.71 -12.14 -13.69
N HIS A 96 1.68 -11.62 -12.46
CA HIS A 96 2.82 -10.98 -11.78
C HIS A 96 3.12 -11.61 -10.42
N GLY A 97 2.86 -12.90 -10.26
CA GLY A 97 3.18 -13.63 -9.02
C GLY A 97 2.27 -13.32 -7.84
N GLY A 98 1.11 -12.72 -8.08
CA GLY A 98 0.02 -12.60 -7.11
C GLY A 98 0.06 -11.38 -6.18
N ASN A 99 1.13 -10.58 -6.18
CA ASN A 99 1.23 -9.40 -5.32
C ASN A 99 2.23 -8.37 -5.83
N LEU A 100 2.27 -7.21 -5.17
CA LEU A 100 3.16 -6.10 -5.56
C LEU A 100 4.63 -6.44 -5.35
N PHE A 101 4.96 -7.21 -4.31
CA PHE A 101 6.33 -7.67 -4.08
C PHE A 101 6.88 -8.47 -5.26
N ASN A 102 6.12 -9.43 -5.79
CA ASN A 102 6.53 -10.20 -6.96
C ASN A 102 6.45 -9.41 -8.26
N LEU A 103 5.56 -8.41 -8.36
CA LEU A 103 5.49 -7.51 -9.50
C LEU A 103 6.73 -6.62 -9.65
N PHE A 104 7.29 -6.13 -8.55
CA PHE A 104 8.46 -5.24 -8.55
C PHE A 104 9.82 -5.96 -8.52
N LYS A 105 9.80 -7.29 -8.42
CA LYS A 105 10.99 -8.15 -8.45
C LYS A 105 11.58 -8.33 -9.86
#